data_AF-A0A836XFS2-F1
#
_entry.id   AF-A0A836XFS2-F1
#
_cell.length_a   1.000
_cell.length_b   1.000
_cell.length_c   1.000
_cell.angle_alpha   90.00
_cell.angle_beta   90.00
_cell.angle_gamma   90.00
#
_symmetry.space_group_name_H-M   'P 1'
#
loop_
_entity.id
_entity.type
_entity.pdbx_description
1 polymer ?
#
loop_
_entity_poly.entity_id
_entity_poly.type
_entity_poly.pdbx_seq_one_letter_code
_entity_poly.pdbx_strand_id
1 'polypeptide(L)'
;MSVDLRQITWMRTQWKRFRRTLWGCSGAAWSLCCAGIIFVEQEQLPILIALVFMFLVVTGVFIYLFYVSRRESKNLEHQAIAIRTVLAEETLAE
;
A
#
# COMPACT_ATOMS: atom_id res chain seq x y z
N MET A 1 -22.32 -7.59 -14.80
CA MET A 1 -21.26 -8.04 -15.73
C MET A 1 -20.35 -6.93 -16.26
N SER A 2 -20.82 -5.96 -17.06
CA SER A 2 -19.93 -4.83 -17.50
C SER A 2 -19.50 -3.91 -16.36
N VAL A 3 -20.34 -3.83 -15.30
CA VAL A 3 -20.09 -3.06 -14.08
C VAL A 3 -18.96 -3.68 -13.24
N ASP A 4 -18.86 -5.00 -13.17
CA ASP A 4 -17.89 -5.72 -12.33
C ASP A 4 -16.46 -5.58 -12.87
N LEU A 5 -16.27 -5.74 -14.18
CA LEU A 5 -14.99 -5.49 -14.85
C LEU A 5 -14.54 -4.02 -14.72
N ARG A 6 -15.49 -3.07 -14.79
CA ARG A 6 -15.22 -1.64 -14.58
C ARG A 6 -14.86 -1.35 -13.12
N GLN A 7 -15.50 -2.00 -12.15
CA GLN A 7 -15.14 -1.88 -10.73
C GLN A 7 -13.74 -2.44 -10.44
N ILE A 8 -13.38 -3.61 -10.98
CA ILE A 8 -12.07 -4.22 -10.77
C ILE A 8 -10.95 -3.33 -11.34
N THR A 9 -11.14 -2.81 -12.55
CA THR A 9 -10.17 -1.88 -13.17
C THR A 9 -10.06 -0.55 -12.42
N TRP A 10 -11.18 -0.04 -11.90
CA TRP A 10 -11.18 1.14 -11.02
C TRP A 10 -10.44 0.87 -9.72
N MET A 11 -10.71 -0.25 -9.03
CA MET A 11 -10.02 -0.64 -7.80
C MET A 11 -8.51 -0.81 -8.01
N ARG A 12 -8.08 -1.44 -9.12
CA ARG A 12 -6.65 -1.55 -9.47
C ARG A 12 -5.99 -0.18 -9.62
N THR A 13 -6.70 0.77 -10.19
CA THR A 13 -6.22 2.16 -10.36
C THR A 13 -6.11 2.88 -9.01
N GLN A 14 -7.09 2.70 -8.11
CA GLN A 14 -7.03 3.24 -6.75
C GLN A 14 -5.85 2.66 -5.97
N TRP A 15 -5.62 1.35 -6.04
CA TRP A 15 -4.47 0.71 -5.38
C TRP A 15 -3.12 1.18 -5.91
N LYS A 16 -3.03 1.53 -7.20
CA LYS A 16 -1.81 2.12 -7.78
C LYS A 16 -1.58 3.55 -7.27
N ARG A 17 -2.64 4.35 -7.16
CA ARG A 17 -2.58 5.71 -6.58
C ARG A 17 -2.21 5.65 -5.10
N PHE A 18 -2.89 4.80 -4.34
CA PHE A 18 -2.61 4.57 -2.92
C PHE A 18 -1.14 4.24 -2.66
N ARG A 19 -0.55 3.31 -3.42
CA ARG A 19 0.88 2.98 -3.30
C ARG A 19 1.80 4.18 -3.54
N ARG A 20 1.46 5.03 -4.51
CA ARG A 20 2.27 6.22 -4.82
C ARG A 20 2.18 7.27 -3.70
N THR A 21 0.98 7.50 -3.17
CA THR A 21 0.77 8.38 -2.01
C THR A 21 1.45 7.83 -0.76
N LEU A 22 1.34 6.52 -0.51
CA LEU A 22 1.99 5.82 0.60
C LEU A 22 3.51 6.03 0.56
N TRP A 23 4.14 5.87 -0.61
CA TRP A 23 5.57 6.14 -0.79
C TRP A 23 5.94 7.60 -0.49
N GLY A 24 5.14 8.56 -0.96
CA GLY A 24 5.38 9.98 -0.71
C GLY A 24 5.28 10.34 0.78
N CYS A 25 4.19 9.93 1.44
CA CYS A 25 3.96 10.22 2.85
C CYS A 25 4.98 9.51 3.75
N SER A 26 5.29 8.25 3.50
CA SER A 26 6.29 7.51 4.28
C SER A 26 7.70 8.03 4.03
N GLY A 27 8.03 8.43 2.81
CA GLY A 27 9.31 9.08 2.52
C GLY A 27 9.48 10.39 3.29
N ALA A 28 8.46 11.25 3.31
CA ALA A 28 8.49 12.50 4.08
C ALA A 28 8.62 12.24 5.60
N ALA A 29 7.86 11.27 6.13
CA ALA A 29 7.93 10.89 7.53
C ALA A 29 9.32 10.33 7.92
N TRP A 30 9.93 9.52 7.04
CA TRP A 30 11.30 9.04 7.23
C TRP A 30 12.32 10.17 7.21
N SER A 31 12.23 11.10 6.26
CA SER A 31 13.13 12.25 6.22
C SER A 31 13.03 13.10 7.49
N LEU A 32 11.82 13.34 8.00
CA LEU A 32 11.60 14.07 9.25
C LEU A 32 12.16 13.33 10.47
N CYS A 33 11.93 12.01 10.56
CA CYS A 33 12.47 11.21 11.66
C CYS A 33 14.00 11.15 11.62
N CYS A 34 14.60 10.92 10.45
CA CYS A 34 16.05 10.91 10.29
C CYS A 34 16.69 12.27 10.59
N ALA A 35 16.09 13.37 10.11
CA ALA A 35 16.53 14.71 10.46
C ALA A 35 16.45 14.93 11.97
N GLY A 36 15.32 14.60 12.60
CA GLY A 36 15.17 14.67 14.05
C GLY A 36 16.24 13.88 14.81
N ILE A 37 16.55 12.67 14.38
CA ILE A 37 17.58 11.82 15.00
C ILE A 37 18.99 12.41 14.86
N ILE A 38 19.31 13.01 13.71
CA ILE A 38 20.63 13.60 13.44
C ILE A 38 20.82 14.91 14.21
N PHE A 39 19.77 15.74 14.32
CA PHE A 39 19.84 17.07 14.91
C PHE A 39 19.52 17.12 16.41
N VAL A 40 18.96 16.06 17.00
CA VAL A 40 18.72 15.99 18.44
C VAL A 40 20.05 15.85 19.20
N GLU A 41 20.29 16.78 20.11
CA GLU A 41 21.42 16.72 21.03
C GLU A 41 21.31 15.48 21.94
N GLN A 42 22.44 14.81 22.21
CA GLN A 42 22.46 13.55 22.95
C GLN A 42 21.91 13.65 24.39
N GLU A 43 21.85 14.86 24.95
CA GLU A 43 21.28 15.11 26.28
C GLU A 43 19.76 14.88 26.32
N GLN A 44 19.08 14.88 25.16
CA GLN A 44 17.65 14.66 25.03
C GLN A 44 17.31 13.20 24.67
N LEU A 45 17.91 12.25 25.38
CA LEU A 45 17.63 10.81 25.26
C LEU A 45 16.14 10.42 25.12
N PRO A 46 15.19 10.95 25.94
CA PRO A 46 13.78 10.59 25.79
C PRO A 46 13.19 11.00 24.44
N ILE A 47 13.63 12.13 23.87
CA ILE A 47 13.19 12.62 22.56
C ILE A 47 13.79 11.75 21.45
N LEU A 48 15.06 11.37 21.58
CA LEU A 48 15.71 10.44 20.65
C LEU A 48 14.98 9.09 20.63
N ILE A 49 14.66 8.53 21.80
CA ILE A 49 13.91 7.26 21.90
C ILE A 49 12.52 7.39 21.26
N ALA A 50 11.81 8.50 21.50
CA ALA A 50 10.51 8.76 20.89
C ALA A 50 10.59 8.85 19.36
N LEU A 51 11.62 9.49 18.81
CA LEU A 51 11.85 9.60 17.37
C LEU A 51 12.18 8.24 16.74
N VAL A 52 13.05 7.46 17.37
CA VAL A 52 13.39 6.10 16.92
C VAL A 52 12.14 5.20 16.97
N PHE A 53 11.35 5.29 18.04
CA PHE A 53 10.10 4.55 18.15
C PHE A 53 9.11 4.95 17.05
N MET A 54 8.91 6.26 16.83
CA MET A 54 8.07 6.74 15.73
C MET A 54 8.56 6.23 14.38
N PHE A 55 9.87 6.26 14.13
CA PHE A 55 10.45 5.72 12.91
C PHE A 55 10.14 4.23 12.71
N LEU A 56 10.27 3.42 13.76
CA LEU A 56 9.92 2.00 13.72
C LEU A 56 8.43 1.77 13.47
N VAL A 57 7.54 2.53 14.12
CA VAL A 57 6.09 2.43 13.91
C VAL A 57 5.72 2.81 12.49
N VAL A 58 6.21 3.95 11.98
CA VAL A 58 5.97 4.41 10.61
C VAL A 58 6.44 3.37 9.60
N THR A 59 7.61 2.77 9.84
CA THR A 59 8.17 1.71 8.99
C THR A 59 7.32 0.44 9.04
N GLY A 60 6.89 0.02 10.22
CA GLY A 60 6.02 -1.15 10.39
C GLY A 60 4.66 -0.97 9.71
N VAL A 61 4.02 0.19 9.89
CA VAL A 61 2.77 0.55 9.21
C VAL A 61 2.95 0.58 7.69
N PHE A 62 4.07 1.14 7.21
CA PHE A 62 4.38 1.15 5.78
C PHE A 62 4.51 -0.28 5.21
N ILE A 63 5.26 -1.15 5.88
CA ILE A 63 5.42 -2.55 5.47
C ILE A 63 4.07 -3.27 5.46
N TYR A 64 3.25 -3.07 6.49
CA TYR A 64 1.93 -3.66 6.59
C TYR A 64 1.01 -3.20 5.44
N LEU A 65 0.90 -1.90 5.21
CA LEU A 65 0.07 -1.35 4.13
C LEU A 65 0.57 -1.75 2.75
N PHE A 66 1.89 -1.87 2.57
CA PHE A 66 2.47 -2.38 1.33
C PHE A 66 2.15 -3.86 1.11
N TYR A 67 2.20 -4.68 2.16
CA TYR A 67 1.82 -6.08 2.11
C TYR A 67 0.33 -6.25 1.78
N VAL A 68 -0.56 -5.54 2.48
CA VAL A 68 -2.01 -5.52 2.21
C VAL A 68 -2.28 -5.09 0.78
N SER A 69 -1.63 -4.01 0.30
CA SER A 69 -1.79 -3.55 -1.08
C SER A 69 -1.36 -4.60 -2.11
N ARG A 70 -0.27 -5.35 -1.85
CA ARG A 70 0.16 -6.46 -2.72
C ARG A 70 -0.82 -7.61 -2.70
N ARG A 71 -1.31 -8.00 -1.51
CA ARG A 71 -2.28 -9.08 -1.34
C ARG A 71 -3.58 -8.78 -2.07
N GLU A 72 -4.13 -7.59 -1.88
CA GLU A 72 -5.35 -7.14 -2.55
C GLU A 72 -5.16 -7.04 -4.07
N SER A 73 -4.01 -6.58 -4.55
CA SER A 73 -3.71 -6.56 -5.98
C SER A 73 -3.74 -7.96 -6.60
N LYS A 74 -3.21 -8.98 -5.91
CA LYS A 74 -3.25 -10.38 -6.38
C LYS A 74 -4.67 -10.96 -6.34
N ASN A 75 -5.45 -10.67 -5.29
CA ASN A 75 -6.84 -11.08 -5.21
C ASN A 75 -7.68 -10.51 -6.37
N LEU A 76 -7.50 -9.23 -6.68
CA LEU A 76 -8.18 -8.58 -7.81
C LEU A 76 -7.77 -9.19 -9.15
N GLU A 77 -6.52 -9.62 -9.32
CA GLU A 77 -6.07 -10.34 -10.52
C GLU A 77 -6.73 -11.72 -10.63
N HIS A 78 -6.85 -12.48 -9.55
CA HIS A 78 -7.58 -13.75 -9.55
C HIS A 78 -9.07 -13.58 -9.86
N GLN A 79 -9.73 -12.58 -9.29
CA GLN A 79 -11.14 -12.28 -9.60
C GLN A 79 -11.32 -11.89 -11.07
N ALA A 80 -10.41 -11.09 -11.63
CA ALA A 80 -10.45 -10.75 -13.05
C ALA A 80 -10.29 -11.96 -13.96
N ILE A 81 -9.44 -12.93 -13.59
CA ILE A 81 -9.25 -14.17 -14.34
C ILE A 81 -10.50 -15.04 -14.25
N ALA A 82 -11.05 -15.24 -13.05
CA ALA A 82 -12.27 -16.03 -12.83
C ALA A 82 -13.47 -15.49 -13.63
N ILE A 83 -13.63 -14.16 -13.69
CA ILE A 83 -14.71 -13.55 -14.50
C ILE A 83 -14.48 -13.81 -15.99
N ARG A 84 -13.23 -13.72 -16.48
CA ARG A 84 -12.91 -13.98 -17.89
C ARG A 84 -13.12 -15.44 -18.28
N THR A 85 -12.81 -16.39 -17.39
CA THR A 85 -13.02 -17.82 -17.65
C THR A 85 -14.50 -18.17 -17.70
N VAL A 86 -15.32 -17.63 -16.77
CA VAL A 86 -16.78 -17.80 -16.82
C VAL A 86 -17.37 -17.22 -18.11
N LEU A 87 -16.92 -16.04 -18.53
CA LEU A 87 -17.40 -15.39 -19.76
C LEU A 87 -17.03 -16.18 -21.03
N ALA A 88 -15.86 -16.83 -21.02
CA ALA A 88 -15.42 -17.71 -22.11
C ALA A 88 -16.21 -19.03 -22.15
N GLU A 89 -16.60 -19.57 -21.00
CA GLU A 89 -17.47 -20.76 -20.92
C GLU A 89 -18.88 -20.45 -21.41
N GLU A 90 -19.46 -19.29 -21.05
CA GLU A 90 -20.76 -18.86 -21.55
C GLU A 90 -20.77 -18.64 -23.07
N THR A 91 -19.71 -18.04 -23.63
CA THR A 91 -19.60 -17.83 -25.10
C THR A 91 -19.33 -19.10 -25.91
N LEU A 92 -18.88 -20.19 -25.27
CA LEU A 92 -18.70 -21.50 -25.93
C LEU A 92 -19.96 -22.39 -25.81
N ALA A 93 -20.91 -22.01 -24.96
CA ALA A 93 -22.17 -22.73 -24.74
C ALA A 93 -23.33 -22.20 -25.61
N GLU A 94 -23.16 -21.02 -26.25
CA GLU A 94 -24.01 -20.48 -27.34
C GLU A 94 -23.54 -20.99 -28.71
#